data_AF-A0A537E547-F1
#
_entry.id   AF-A0A537E547-F1
#
_cell.length_a   1.000
_cell.length_b   1.000
_cell.length_c   1.000
_cell.angle_alpha   90.00
_cell.angle_beta   90.00
_cell.angle_gamma   90.00
#
_symmetry.space_group_name_H-M   'P 1'
#
loop_
_entity.id
_entity.type
_entity.pdbx_description
1 polymer ?
#
loop_
_entity_poly.entity_id
_entity_poly.type
_entity_poly.pdbx_seq_one_letter_code
_entity_poly.pdbx_strand_id
1 'polypeptide(L)'
;MKRIFLAVFLAAIVFSAAFFQLPFSVRAQSSTIPISQEYASGDLQVPYYGGGNLRLWYSWVNVNNTRTVFFALHFLNQNPIFTFVGQAYNSPTGQRVFVGNSLLAIEVYNDTNHNGYLDADYSIPTTELKYTLIMNASQTFTTDAVNKTIVDGVPHYQWGVTYGSIQAFLIKATPPGYGYGGGASAANALVDHVSMFYDYSIKGNRTFLKTSFQIGGITLSSFTPPTPSLQDLSLSLLYATSTVASRQLTIVTGGSPYDSQSSPVASTFTAAQVNVDNILAYEFQFKDNYTLQTSSPTTHPAVYLASPVGSIPTNALQGQFFDPLLRVQDFVRGELPDIAGLPSTSNINYTATKFLYRMNYPTWSGTAILHDPTYVAYLGKGTASMNPIPVPSWILYTAVFTGGLALLVAFNGLRRARKPSGPTDGPESIEIVST
;
A
#
# COMPACT_ATOMS: atom_id res chain seq x y z
N MET A 1 -39.54 7.88 40.45
CA MET A 1 -38.72 6.92 39.65
C MET A 1 -38.52 7.34 38.19
N LYS A 2 -39.55 7.70 37.40
CA LYS A 2 -39.39 8.05 35.98
C LYS A 2 -38.45 9.25 35.69
N ARG A 3 -38.41 10.27 36.55
CA ARG A 3 -37.54 11.45 36.38
C ARG A 3 -36.05 11.19 36.64
N ILE A 4 -35.74 10.26 37.54
CA ILE A 4 -34.35 9.85 37.82
C ILE A 4 -33.82 8.99 36.67
N PHE A 5 -34.67 8.12 36.11
CA PHE A 5 -34.31 7.31 34.95
C PHE A 5 -34.01 8.17 33.70
N LEU A 6 -34.80 9.21 33.46
CA LEU A 6 -34.58 10.13 32.34
C LEU A 6 -33.29 10.95 32.51
N ALA A 7 -32.98 11.40 33.73
CA ALA A 7 -31.75 12.12 34.03
C ALA A 7 -30.49 11.24 33.86
N VAL A 8 -30.55 9.98 34.29
CA VAL A 8 -29.45 9.02 34.10
C VAL A 8 -29.29 8.65 32.62
N PHE A 9 -30.38 8.54 31.86
CA PHE A 9 -30.32 8.26 30.43
C PHE A 9 -29.77 9.44 29.62
N LEU A 10 -30.15 10.69 29.95
CA LEU A 10 -29.54 11.87 29.34
C LEU A 10 -28.07 12.02 29.72
N ALA A 11 -27.70 11.78 30.98
CA ALA A 11 -26.29 11.81 31.40
C ALA A 11 -25.48 10.74 30.67
N ALA A 12 -26.03 9.55 30.44
CA ALA A 12 -25.39 8.49 29.65
C ALA A 12 -25.26 8.85 28.16
N ILE A 13 -26.24 9.54 27.56
CA ILE A 13 -26.15 10.01 26.17
C ILE A 13 -25.12 11.14 26.05
N VAL A 14 -25.06 12.06 27.00
CA VAL A 14 -24.06 13.15 27.02
C VAL A 14 -22.65 12.60 27.29
N PHE A 15 -22.50 11.60 28.16
CA PHE A 15 -21.23 10.90 28.35
C PHE A 15 -20.85 10.06 27.13
N SER A 16 -21.82 9.43 26.45
CA SER A 16 -21.56 8.67 25.24
C SER A 16 -21.18 9.59 24.07
N ALA A 17 -21.81 10.75 23.93
CA ALA A 17 -21.47 11.72 22.90
C ALA A 17 -20.12 12.43 23.16
N ALA A 18 -19.73 12.59 24.43
CA ALA A 18 -18.40 13.09 24.79
C ALA A 18 -17.28 12.06 24.58
N PHE A 19 -17.58 10.75 24.65
CA PHE A 19 -16.63 9.66 24.38
C PHE A 19 -16.66 9.14 22.92
N PHE A 20 -17.71 9.44 22.16
CA PHE A 20 -17.83 9.20 20.71
C PHE A 20 -17.58 10.46 19.88
N GLN A 21 -16.90 11.46 20.43
CA GLN A 21 -15.97 12.20 19.59
C GLN A 21 -14.90 11.19 19.19
N LEU A 22 -15.12 10.55 18.03
CA LEU A 22 -14.07 9.93 17.24
C LEU A 22 -12.81 10.79 17.39
N PRO A 23 -11.62 10.21 17.53
CA PRO A 23 -10.42 11.00 17.33
C PRO A 23 -10.50 11.52 15.90
N PHE A 24 -11.05 12.72 15.71
CA PHE A 24 -10.54 13.61 14.71
C PHE A 24 -9.09 13.76 15.13
N SER A 25 -8.23 12.91 14.56
CA SER A 25 -6.80 13.09 14.60
C SER A 25 -6.58 14.49 14.09
N VAL A 26 -6.45 15.45 15.01
CA VAL A 26 -5.92 16.76 14.73
C VAL A 26 -4.51 16.46 14.24
N ARG A 27 -4.36 16.28 12.93
CA ARG A 27 -3.08 15.95 12.30
C ARG A 27 -2.18 17.15 12.54
N ALA A 28 -1.28 17.03 13.52
CA ALA A 28 -0.14 17.91 13.58
C ALA A 28 0.61 17.74 12.26
N GLN A 29 0.61 18.79 11.43
CA GLN A 29 1.49 18.86 10.27
C GLN A 29 2.91 18.95 10.81
N SER A 30 3.69 17.90 10.60
CA SER A 30 5.11 17.88 10.97
C SER A 30 5.93 18.22 9.73
N SER A 31 7.04 18.95 9.90
CA SER A 31 8.03 19.11 8.83
C SER A 31 9.02 17.94 8.79
N THR A 32 8.99 17.04 9.79
CA THR A 32 9.95 15.94 9.95
C THR A 32 9.29 14.65 10.42
N ILE A 33 9.95 13.53 10.19
CA ILE A 33 9.54 12.21 10.69
C ILE A 33 10.02 12.07 12.14
N PRO A 34 9.17 11.66 13.10
CA PRO A 34 9.58 11.49 14.50
C PRO A 34 10.39 10.21 14.68
N ILE A 35 11.66 10.23 14.26
CA ILE A 35 12.55 9.05 14.21
C ILE A 35 12.77 8.36 15.56
N SER A 36 12.51 9.04 16.68
CA SER A 36 12.62 8.50 18.03
C SER A 36 11.43 7.64 18.46
N GLN A 37 10.30 7.72 17.75
CA GLN A 37 9.11 6.93 18.04
C GLN A 37 9.22 5.53 17.42
N GLU A 38 8.62 4.55 18.11
CA GLU A 38 8.52 3.16 17.63
C GLU A 38 7.76 3.09 16.32
N TYR A 39 6.64 3.82 16.20
CA TYR A 39 5.92 3.99 14.96
C TYR A 39 5.14 5.30 14.97
N ALA A 40 4.89 5.86 13.79
CA ALA A 40 4.13 7.09 13.62
C ALA A 40 3.54 7.18 12.20
N SER A 41 2.48 7.97 12.05
CA SER A 41 1.97 8.40 10.75
C SER A 41 1.55 9.87 10.81
N GLY A 42 1.58 10.53 9.67
CA GLY A 42 1.17 11.93 9.59
C GLY A 42 1.33 12.51 8.21
N ASP A 43 1.14 13.81 8.11
CA ASP A 43 1.42 14.58 6.89
C ASP A 43 2.74 15.34 7.03
N LEU A 44 3.52 15.30 5.97
CA LEU A 44 4.67 16.15 5.72
C LEU A 44 4.34 17.15 4.61
N GLN A 45 5.01 18.29 4.63
CA GLN A 45 5.00 19.24 3.52
C GLN A 45 6.27 19.07 2.70
N VAL A 46 6.12 18.83 1.41
CA VAL A 46 7.24 18.75 0.47
C VAL A 46 7.20 20.01 -0.41
N PRO A 47 8.29 20.80 -0.48
CA PRO A 47 8.35 21.99 -1.34
C PRO A 47 8.02 21.66 -2.80
N TYR A 48 7.17 22.47 -3.43
CA TYR A 48 6.75 22.33 -4.82
C TYR A 48 6.92 23.64 -5.61
N TYR A 49 6.94 23.54 -6.94
CA TYR A 49 7.18 24.68 -7.81
C TYR A 49 6.12 25.79 -7.61
N GLY A 50 6.53 27.05 -7.77
CA GLY A 50 5.64 28.21 -7.62
C GLY A 50 5.29 28.60 -6.18
N GLY A 51 6.04 28.10 -5.18
CA GLY A 51 5.80 28.42 -3.77
C GLY A 51 4.66 27.62 -3.12
N GLY A 52 4.18 26.56 -3.78
CA GLY A 52 3.22 25.62 -3.22
C GLY A 52 3.91 24.50 -2.42
N ASN A 53 3.13 23.79 -1.60
CA ASN A 53 3.58 22.59 -0.88
C ASN A 53 2.73 21.38 -1.30
N LEU A 54 3.38 20.30 -1.70
CA LEU A 54 2.74 18.97 -1.79
C LEU A 54 2.54 18.43 -0.37
N ARG A 55 1.46 17.67 -0.16
CA ARG A 55 1.29 16.91 1.07
C ARG A 55 1.74 15.48 0.84
N LEU A 56 2.55 14.97 1.77
CA LEU A 56 3.03 13.61 1.74
C LEU A 56 2.55 12.92 3.00
N TRP A 57 1.64 11.97 2.84
CA TRP A 57 1.33 11.07 3.95
C TRP A 57 2.53 10.18 4.18
N TYR A 58 2.96 10.03 5.43
CA TYR A 58 4.02 9.11 5.80
C TYR A 58 3.53 8.06 6.80
N SER A 59 4.18 6.92 6.77
CA SER A 59 4.13 5.92 7.83
C SER A 59 5.54 5.48 8.17
N TRP A 60 5.81 5.37 9.46
CA TRP A 60 7.13 5.14 10.03
C TRP A 60 7.06 4.00 11.04
N VAL A 61 8.04 3.10 10.97
CA VAL A 61 8.25 2.03 11.96
C VAL A 61 9.74 1.92 12.26
N ASN A 62 10.13 2.01 13.52
CA ASN A 62 11.50 1.91 14.01
C ASN A 62 11.57 0.90 15.15
N VAL A 63 11.96 -0.33 14.82
CA VAL A 63 12.00 -1.46 15.75
C VAL A 63 13.21 -2.34 15.47
N ASN A 64 13.82 -2.92 16.52
CA ASN A 64 14.92 -3.89 16.39
C ASN A 64 16.04 -3.46 15.41
N ASN A 65 16.45 -2.20 15.46
CA ASN A 65 17.46 -1.58 14.57
C ASN A 65 17.11 -1.57 13.07
N THR A 66 15.84 -1.79 12.76
CA THR A 66 15.25 -1.65 11.42
C THR A 66 14.36 -0.42 11.39
N ARG A 67 14.38 0.29 10.27
CA ARG A 67 13.59 1.49 10.03
C ARG A 67 12.85 1.29 8.72
N THR A 68 11.53 1.29 8.76
CA THR A 68 10.66 1.19 7.58
C THR A 68 9.91 2.50 7.42
N VAL A 69 9.89 3.01 6.19
CA VAL A 69 9.18 4.23 5.84
C VAL A 69 8.30 3.98 4.63
N PHE A 70 7.13 4.56 4.64
CA PHE A 70 6.22 4.63 3.51
C PHE A 70 5.83 6.07 3.27
N PHE A 71 5.71 6.44 2.00
CA PHE A 71 5.23 7.74 1.57
C PHE A 71 4.18 7.63 0.49
N ALA A 72 3.14 8.46 0.57
CA ALA A 72 2.08 8.58 -0.42
C ALA A 72 1.75 10.06 -0.67
N LEU A 73 1.81 10.51 -1.92
CA LEU A 73 1.45 11.88 -2.25
C LEU A 73 -0.06 12.09 -2.20
N HIS A 74 -0.48 13.22 -1.65
CA HIS A 74 -1.85 13.69 -1.75
C HIS A 74 -1.90 15.22 -1.77
N PHE A 75 -2.99 15.78 -2.25
CA PHE A 75 -3.24 17.21 -2.34
C PHE A 75 -4.75 17.47 -2.27
N LEU A 76 -5.12 18.65 -1.77
CA LEU A 76 -6.52 19.00 -1.54
C LEU A 76 -7.37 19.01 -2.83
N ASN A 77 -6.76 19.23 -4.00
CA ASN A 77 -7.47 19.40 -5.28
C ASN A 77 -7.03 18.45 -6.42
N GLN A 78 -5.89 17.75 -6.29
CA GLN A 78 -5.32 16.85 -7.30
C GLN A 78 -4.36 15.86 -6.64
N ASN A 79 -4.75 14.60 -6.47
CA ASN A 79 -3.89 13.59 -5.86
C ASN A 79 -3.11 12.80 -6.94
N PRO A 80 -1.89 13.21 -7.32
CA PRO A 80 -1.04 12.36 -8.15
C PRO A 80 -0.74 11.08 -7.36
N ILE A 81 -0.93 9.93 -7.98
CA ILE A 81 -0.75 8.66 -7.31
C ILE A 81 0.72 8.28 -7.40
N PHE A 82 1.42 8.54 -6.30
CA PHE A 82 2.79 8.13 -6.09
C PHE A 82 2.91 7.45 -4.73
N THR A 83 3.63 6.34 -4.70
CA THR A 83 3.95 5.65 -3.46
C THR A 83 5.39 5.18 -3.43
N PHE A 84 6.01 5.33 -2.26
CA PHE A 84 7.33 4.83 -1.94
C PHE A 84 7.24 3.96 -0.69
N VAL A 85 7.93 2.82 -0.68
CA VAL A 85 8.18 2.07 0.55
C VAL A 85 9.66 1.72 0.63
N GLY A 86 10.30 1.95 1.76
CA GLY A 86 11.71 1.66 1.95
C GLY A 86 12.03 1.15 3.34
N GLN A 87 13.11 0.38 3.42
CA GLN A 87 13.57 -0.23 4.64
C GLN A 87 15.09 -0.04 4.78
N ALA A 88 15.52 0.42 5.95
CA ALA A 88 16.92 0.54 6.34
C ALA A 88 17.23 -0.37 7.53
N TYR A 89 18.32 -1.14 7.45
CA TYR A 89 18.70 -2.12 8.46
C TYR A 89 20.18 -2.48 8.33
N ASN A 90 20.69 -3.28 9.28
CA ASN A 90 22.02 -3.86 9.16
C ASN A 90 21.92 -5.28 8.58
N SER A 91 22.65 -5.55 7.51
CA SER A 91 22.72 -6.84 6.82
C SER A 91 23.34 -7.94 7.72
N PRO A 92 23.32 -9.22 7.30
CA PRO A 92 24.01 -10.31 8.00
C PRO A 92 25.49 -10.03 8.30
N THR A 93 26.15 -9.23 7.45
CA THR A 93 27.55 -8.79 7.59
C THR A 93 27.73 -7.53 8.44
N GLY A 94 26.67 -7.02 9.05
CA GLY A 94 26.68 -5.80 9.85
C GLY A 94 26.76 -4.51 9.04
N GLN A 95 26.62 -4.58 7.71
CA GLN A 95 26.65 -3.41 6.83
C GLN A 95 25.31 -2.70 6.81
N ARG A 96 25.32 -1.37 6.73
CA ARG A 96 24.08 -0.61 6.59
C ARG A 96 23.54 -0.77 5.17
N VAL A 97 22.28 -1.17 5.07
CA VAL A 97 21.58 -1.39 3.81
C VAL A 97 20.28 -0.60 3.81
N PHE A 98 19.96 -0.02 2.66
CA PHE A 98 18.67 0.57 2.36
C PHE A 98 18.15 -0.01 1.05
N VAL A 99 16.90 -0.47 1.08
CA VAL A 99 16.15 -0.92 -0.12
C VAL A 99 14.83 -0.18 -0.14
N GLY A 100 14.56 0.53 -1.24
CA GLY A 100 13.33 1.28 -1.47
C GLY A 100 12.69 0.88 -2.79
N ASN A 101 11.37 0.86 -2.85
CA ASN A 101 10.58 0.53 -4.03
C ASN A 101 9.65 1.68 -4.38
N SER A 102 9.51 1.97 -5.67
CA SER A 102 8.62 3.00 -6.20
C SER A 102 7.92 2.50 -7.45
N LEU A 103 6.60 2.69 -7.50
CA LEU A 103 5.82 2.46 -8.72
C LEU A 103 6.09 3.60 -9.69
N LEU A 104 6.61 3.29 -10.87
CA LEU A 104 6.94 4.27 -11.91
C LEU A 104 5.81 4.43 -12.91
N ALA A 105 5.20 3.33 -13.35
CA ALA A 105 4.18 3.38 -14.38
C ALA A 105 3.20 2.21 -14.28
N ILE A 106 1.99 2.45 -14.81
CA ILE A 106 0.97 1.45 -15.08
C ILE A 106 0.86 1.32 -16.60
N GLU A 107 1.23 0.17 -17.11
CA GLU A 107 1.35 -0.12 -18.53
C GLU A 107 0.25 -1.09 -18.96
N VAL A 108 -0.43 -0.78 -20.05
CA VAL A 108 -1.43 -1.66 -20.67
C VAL A 108 -0.85 -2.16 -21.99
N TYR A 109 -0.76 -3.47 -22.13
CA TYR A 109 -0.09 -4.10 -23.26
C TYR A 109 -0.94 -5.18 -23.91
N ASN A 110 -0.62 -5.45 -25.17
CA ASN A 110 -1.19 -6.55 -25.93
C ASN A 110 -0.11 -7.64 -26.06
N ASP A 111 -0.28 -8.74 -25.35
CA ASP A 111 0.63 -9.88 -25.35
C ASP A 111 0.51 -10.65 -26.68
N THR A 112 1.32 -10.26 -27.67
CA THR A 112 1.20 -10.76 -29.04
C THR A 112 1.84 -12.13 -29.24
N ASN A 113 2.81 -12.48 -28.39
CA ASN A 113 3.51 -13.75 -28.45
C ASN A 113 3.06 -14.75 -27.37
N HIS A 114 2.13 -14.34 -26.50
CA HIS A 114 1.51 -15.14 -25.44
C HIS A 114 2.51 -15.63 -24.37
N ASN A 115 3.55 -14.85 -24.07
CA ASN A 115 4.54 -15.20 -23.05
C ASN A 115 4.15 -14.71 -21.64
N GLY A 116 3.06 -13.95 -21.52
CA GLY A 116 2.52 -13.48 -20.25
C GLY A 116 3.22 -12.23 -19.68
N TYR A 117 4.03 -11.50 -20.44
CA TYR A 117 4.63 -10.25 -19.97
C TYR A 117 4.78 -9.23 -21.08
N LEU A 118 5.02 -7.97 -20.72
CA LEU A 118 5.23 -6.90 -21.68
C LEU A 118 6.62 -7.00 -22.34
N ASP A 119 6.66 -7.31 -23.64
CA ASP A 119 7.85 -7.13 -24.48
C ASP A 119 7.95 -5.68 -24.98
N ALA A 120 8.52 -4.82 -24.15
CA ALA A 120 8.78 -3.43 -24.51
C ALA A 120 10.09 -3.29 -25.30
N ASP A 121 9.99 -3.12 -26.62
CA ASP A 121 11.10 -2.76 -27.50
C ASP A 121 10.79 -1.48 -28.28
N TYR A 122 11.53 -0.41 -27.97
CA TYR A 122 11.37 0.91 -28.59
C TYR A 122 12.34 1.17 -29.74
N SER A 123 13.20 0.19 -30.07
CA SER A 123 14.09 0.24 -31.23
C SER A 123 13.37 -0.14 -32.53
N ILE A 124 12.24 -0.83 -32.42
CA ILE A 124 11.38 -1.22 -33.54
C ILE A 124 10.08 -0.37 -33.58
N PRO A 125 9.40 -0.27 -34.74
CA PRO A 125 8.21 0.58 -34.88
C PRO A 125 7.01 0.15 -34.02
N THR A 126 6.97 -1.11 -33.58
CA THR A 126 5.85 -1.69 -32.84
C THR A 126 6.34 -2.39 -31.59
N THR A 127 5.95 -1.86 -30.44
CA THR A 127 6.12 -2.46 -29.11
C THR A 127 4.79 -3.07 -28.67
N GLU A 128 4.80 -4.06 -27.77
CA GLU A 128 3.57 -4.62 -27.20
C GLU A 128 2.82 -3.63 -26.31
N LEU A 129 3.51 -2.62 -25.79
CA LEU A 129 2.91 -1.54 -25.04
C LEU A 129 1.89 -0.81 -25.93
N LYS A 130 0.62 -0.81 -25.50
CA LYS A 130 -0.47 -0.09 -26.19
C LYS A 130 -0.72 1.25 -25.55
N TYR A 131 -0.76 1.27 -24.22
CA TYR A 131 -1.07 2.47 -23.47
C TYR A 131 -0.30 2.55 -22.15
N THR A 132 -0.14 3.76 -21.65
CA THR A 132 0.19 4.01 -20.25
C THR A 132 -1.03 4.64 -19.58
N LEU A 133 -1.37 4.16 -18.38
CA LEU A 133 -2.42 4.73 -17.56
C LEU A 133 -1.82 5.77 -16.62
N ILE A 134 -2.10 7.04 -16.87
CA ILE A 134 -1.64 8.16 -16.05
C ILE A 134 -2.73 8.52 -15.06
N MET A 135 -2.51 8.19 -13.78
CA MET A 135 -3.42 8.56 -12.69
C MET A 135 -3.21 10.01 -12.30
N ASN A 136 -4.18 10.87 -12.61
CA ASN A 136 -4.05 12.31 -12.50
C ASN A 136 -4.48 12.84 -11.13
N ALA A 137 -5.69 12.49 -10.70
CA ALA A 137 -6.27 13.00 -9.47
C ALA A 137 -7.30 12.04 -8.88
N SER A 138 -7.28 11.84 -7.57
CA SER A 138 -8.35 11.15 -6.84
C SER A 138 -9.31 12.15 -6.18
N GLN A 139 -10.59 11.80 -6.07
CA GLN A 139 -11.58 12.59 -5.32
C GLN A 139 -11.44 12.39 -3.82
N THR A 140 -11.08 11.18 -3.40
CA THR A 140 -10.86 10.85 -1.99
C THR A 140 -9.45 10.31 -1.77
N PHE A 141 -8.94 10.56 -0.57
CA PHE A 141 -7.70 9.99 -0.06
C PHE A 141 -7.92 9.62 1.40
N THR A 142 -8.01 8.33 1.68
CA THR A 142 -8.16 7.78 3.04
C THR A 142 -6.88 7.09 3.46
N THR A 143 -6.62 7.11 4.76
CA THR A 143 -5.38 6.59 5.32
C THR A 143 -5.66 5.73 6.53
N ASP A 144 -4.96 4.61 6.61
CA ASP A 144 -4.84 3.82 7.83
C ASP A 144 -3.47 4.13 8.44
N ALA A 145 -3.48 4.89 9.54
CA ALA A 145 -2.28 5.16 10.31
C ALA A 145 -1.69 3.86 10.85
N VAL A 146 -0.37 3.85 11.06
CA VAL A 146 0.33 2.67 11.57
C VAL A 146 -0.32 2.24 12.88
N ASN A 147 -0.82 1.02 12.87
CA ASN A 147 -1.35 0.34 14.03
C ASN A 147 -0.52 -0.90 14.34
N LYS A 148 -0.29 -1.16 15.63
CA LYS A 148 0.44 -2.32 16.10
C LYS A 148 -0.55 -3.37 16.61
N THR A 149 -0.51 -4.56 16.04
CA THR A 149 -1.26 -5.73 16.50
C THR A 149 -0.31 -6.86 16.85
N ILE A 150 -0.78 -7.86 17.62
CA ILE A 150 -0.02 -9.06 17.93
C ILE A 150 -0.72 -10.24 17.27
N VAL A 151 -0.01 -10.96 16.39
CA VAL A 151 -0.50 -12.16 15.69
C VAL A 151 0.46 -13.30 16.05
N ASP A 152 -0.07 -14.36 16.68
CA ASP A 152 0.72 -15.52 17.12
C ASP A 152 1.98 -15.15 17.95
N GLY A 153 1.87 -14.11 18.77
CA GLY A 153 2.96 -13.60 19.61
C GLY A 153 4.00 -12.75 18.87
N VAL A 154 3.84 -12.52 17.57
CA VAL A 154 4.69 -11.62 16.77
C VAL A 154 4.01 -10.25 16.65
N PRO A 155 4.73 -9.13 16.86
CA PRO A 155 4.20 -7.82 16.54
C PRO A 155 4.10 -7.57 15.02
N HIS A 156 2.95 -7.08 14.59
CA HIS A 156 2.64 -6.66 13.24
C HIS A 156 2.34 -5.16 13.24
N TYR A 157 2.97 -4.41 12.34
CA TYR A 157 2.75 -2.98 12.12
C TYR A 157 2.04 -2.82 10.79
N GLN A 158 0.79 -2.39 10.84
CA GLN A 158 -0.10 -2.35 9.69
C GLN A 158 -0.47 -0.91 9.36
N TRP A 159 -0.37 -0.53 8.08
CA TRP A 159 -0.76 0.80 7.59
C TRP A 159 -1.22 0.71 6.14
N GLY A 160 -1.85 1.78 5.65
CA GLY A 160 -2.26 1.82 4.26
C GLY A 160 -2.84 3.15 3.81
N VAL A 161 -3.11 3.24 2.51
CA VAL A 161 -3.79 4.36 1.88
C VAL A 161 -4.74 3.85 0.80
N THR A 162 -5.82 4.59 0.58
CA THR A 162 -6.73 4.39 -0.54
C THR A 162 -7.00 5.71 -1.24
N TYR A 163 -6.67 5.75 -2.53
CA TYR A 163 -7.13 6.78 -3.46
C TYR A 163 -8.46 6.31 -4.05
N GLY A 164 -9.53 7.10 -3.93
CA GLY A 164 -10.85 6.73 -4.46
C GLY A 164 -11.33 7.67 -5.57
N SER A 165 -12.10 7.09 -6.50
CA SER A 165 -12.64 7.74 -7.70
C SER A 165 -11.58 8.57 -8.43
N ILE A 166 -10.65 7.86 -9.07
CA ILE A 166 -9.45 8.44 -9.66
C ILE A 166 -9.72 8.80 -11.12
N GLN A 167 -9.61 10.09 -11.44
CA GLN A 167 -9.47 10.55 -12.81
C GLN A 167 -8.09 10.14 -13.34
N ALA A 168 -8.08 9.45 -14.46
CA ALA A 168 -6.89 9.03 -15.17
C ALA A 168 -7.00 9.29 -16.67
N PHE A 169 -5.87 9.18 -17.36
CA PHE A 169 -5.80 9.25 -18.81
C PHE A 169 -5.13 8.00 -19.35
N LEU A 170 -5.73 7.43 -20.39
CA LEU A 170 -5.11 6.38 -21.17
C LEU A 170 -4.33 7.05 -22.31
N ILE A 171 -3.00 6.99 -22.29
CA ILE A 171 -2.14 7.65 -23.27
C ILE A 171 -1.59 6.61 -24.24
N LYS A 172 -1.70 6.88 -25.56
CA LYS A 172 -1.20 5.96 -26.59
C LYS A 172 0.32 5.84 -26.55
N ALA A 173 0.80 4.61 -26.57
CA ALA A 173 2.21 4.31 -26.71
C ALA A 173 2.62 4.27 -28.20
N THR A 174 2.67 5.44 -28.83
CA THR A 174 3.11 5.58 -30.23
C THR A 174 4.34 6.47 -30.33
N PRO A 175 5.27 6.20 -31.26
CA PRO A 175 6.39 7.10 -31.51
C PRO A 175 5.89 8.52 -31.86
N PRO A 176 6.56 9.59 -31.39
CA PRO A 176 7.72 9.59 -30.48
C PRO A 176 7.33 9.58 -28.98
N GLY A 177 6.03 9.59 -28.64
CA GLY A 177 5.53 9.92 -27.30
C GLY A 177 5.40 8.75 -26.31
N TYR A 178 5.33 7.50 -26.77
CA TYR A 178 5.32 6.23 -26.00
C TYR A 178 4.54 6.16 -24.67
N GLY A 179 3.61 7.06 -24.36
CA GLY A 179 2.65 6.93 -23.26
C GLY A 179 3.10 7.48 -21.91
N TYR A 180 4.41 7.61 -21.68
CA TYR A 180 4.98 8.03 -20.41
C TYR A 180 5.02 9.55 -20.25
N GLY A 181 3.85 10.18 -20.13
CA GLY A 181 3.74 11.63 -19.92
C GLY A 181 3.83 12.45 -21.22
N GLY A 182 3.98 11.77 -22.36
CA GLY A 182 3.88 12.31 -23.71
C GLY A 182 3.02 11.41 -24.60
N GLY A 183 2.54 11.97 -25.72
CA GLY A 183 1.69 11.26 -26.68
C GLY A 183 0.23 11.69 -26.65
N ALA A 184 -0.55 11.14 -27.58
CA ALA A 184 -1.96 11.46 -27.72
C ALA A 184 -2.81 10.69 -26.70
N SER A 185 -3.75 11.37 -26.05
CA SER A 185 -4.76 10.71 -25.23
C SER A 185 -5.62 9.79 -26.10
N ALA A 186 -5.79 8.54 -25.66
CA ALA A 186 -6.71 7.58 -26.24
C ALA A 186 -8.11 7.72 -25.65
N ALA A 187 -8.20 7.93 -24.34
CA ALA A 187 -9.44 8.09 -23.61
C ALA A 187 -9.18 8.73 -22.24
N ASN A 188 -10.22 9.32 -21.66
CA ASN A 188 -10.28 9.50 -20.21
C ASN A 188 -10.61 8.16 -19.56
N ALA A 189 -10.06 7.94 -18.38
CA ALA A 189 -10.31 6.78 -17.55
C ALA A 189 -10.81 7.23 -16.18
N LEU A 190 -11.74 6.48 -15.61
CA LEU A 190 -12.08 6.55 -14.20
C LEU A 190 -11.72 5.19 -13.57
N VAL A 191 -10.81 5.22 -12.59
CA VAL A 191 -10.42 4.05 -11.81
C VAL A 191 -11.13 4.14 -10.46
N ASP A 192 -11.88 3.10 -10.09
CA ASP A 192 -12.73 3.13 -8.89
C ASP A 192 -11.93 3.47 -7.63
N HIS A 193 -10.79 2.82 -7.47
CA HIS A 193 -9.85 3.08 -6.38
C HIS A 193 -8.47 2.49 -6.68
N VAL A 194 -7.46 2.95 -5.94
CA VAL A 194 -6.17 2.28 -5.79
C VAL A 194 -5.85 2.26 -4.30
N SER A 195 -5.74 1.07 -3.74
CA SER A 195 -5.41 0.86 -2.33
C SER A 195 -4.07 0.18 -2.17
N MET A 196 -3.30 0.58 -1.17
CA MET A 196 -2.02 -0.04 -0.82
C MET A 196 -1.98 -0.23 0.69
N PHE A 197 -1.85 -1.47 1.12
CA PHE A 197 -1.80 -1.90 2.50
C PHE A 197 -0.52 -2.66 2.75
N TYR A 198 0.06 -2.42 3.92
CA TYR A 198 1.34 -2.97 4.31
C TYR A 198 1.19 -3.64 5.66
N ASP A 199 1.79 -4.82 5.78
CA ASP A 199 1.94 -5.52 7.05
C ASP A 199 3.42 -5.83 7.25
N TYR A 200 4.00 -5.20 8.26
CA TYR A 200 5.40 -5.35 8.62
C TYR A 200 5.55 -6.14 9.91
N SER A 201 6.37 -7.19 9.90
CA SER A 201 6.68 -7.99 11.08
C SER A 201 8.14 -8.43 11.11
N ILE A 202 8.61 -8.84 12.29
CA ILE A 202 9.96 -9.37 12.49
C ILE A 202 9.89 -10.72 13.17
N LYS A 203 10.47 -11.74 12.55
CA LYS A 203 10.57 -13.10 13.08
C LYS A 203 11.99 -13.62 12.99
N GLY A 204 12.64 -13.79 14.13
CA GLY A 204 14.05 -14.16 14.21
C GLY A 204 14.94 -13.09 13.60
N ASN A 205 15.78 -13.47 12.62
CA ASN A 205 16.67 -12.57 11.90
C ASN A 205 16.08 -12.10 10.55
N ARG A 206 14.75 -12.15 10.38
CA ARG A 206 14.07 -11.75 9.15
C ARG A 206 12.97 -10.76 9.44
N THR A 207 12.80 -9.82 8.53
CA THR A 207 11.61 -8.97 8.48
C THR A 207 10.76 -9.40 7.32
N PHE A 208 9.45 -9.30 7.47
CA PHE A 208 8.49 -9.57 6.42
C PHE A 208 7.69 -8.30 6.20
N LEU A 209 7.68 -7.82 4.96
CA LEU A 209 6.84 -6.71 4.54
C LEU A 209 5.91 -7.24 3.46
N LYS A 210 4.67 -7.54 3.85
CA LYS A 210 3.63 -7.92 2.91
C LYS A 210 3.02 -6.66 2.32
N THR A 211 3.04 -6.53 0.99
CA THR A 211 2.56 -5.35 0.26
C THR A 211 1.30 -5.74 -0.51
N SER A 212 0.14 -5.59 0.09
CA SER A 212 -1.13 -5.82 -0.59
C SER A 212 -1.54 -4.56 -1.34
N PHE A 213 -1.85 -4.67 -2.62
CA PHE A 213 -2.45 -3.57 -3.36
C PHE A 213 -3.68 -4.03 -4.13
N GLN A 214 -4.58 -3.07 -4.33
CA GLN A 214 -5.82 -3.24 -5.07
C GLN A 214 -5.93 -2.14 -6.10
N ILE A 215 -6.24 -2.51 -7.34
CA ILE A 215 -6.59 -1.56 -8.40
C ILE A 215 -8.02 -1.87 -8.77
N GLY A 216 -8.90 -0.89 -8.62
CA GLY A 216 -10.32 -0.99 -8.93
C GLY A 216 -10.60 -1.12 -10.42
N GLY A 217 -11.88 -1.28 -10.77
CA GLY A 217 -12.30 -1.37 -12.16
C GLY A 217 -11.96 -0.08 -12.91
N ILE A 218 -11.71 -0.21 -14.22
CA ILE A 218 -11.44 0.94 -15.08
C ILE A 218 -12.59 1.11 -16.05
N THR A 219 -13.20 2.30 -16.03
CA THR A 219 -14.18 2.71 -17.03
C THR A 219 -13.57 3.75 -17.96
N LEU A 220 -13.81 3.60 -19.26
CA LEU A 220 -13.25 4.48 -20.29
C LEU A 220 -14.33 5.36 -20.89
N SER A 221 -13.96 6.61 -21.17
CA SER A 221 -14.78 7.56 -21.92
C SER A 221 -13.90 8.28 -22.94
N SER A 222 -14.30 8.24 -24.21
CA SER A 222 -13.57 8.92 -25.28
C SER A 222 -14.19 10.27 -25.59
N PHE A 223 -13.36 11.23 -26.02
CA PHE A 223 -13.81 12.49 -26.60
C PHE A 223 -14.39 12.31 -28.00
N THR A 224 -13.97 11.25 -28.72
CA THR A 224 -14.43 10.92 -30.07
C THR A 224 -14.59 9.40 -30.23
N PRO A 225 -15.75 8.88 -30.64
CA PRO A 225 -15.93 7.46 -30.91
C PRO A 225 -14.99 6.95 -32.02
N PRO A 226 -14.57 5.67 -31.99
CA PRO A 226 -14.88 4.68 -30.96
C PRO A 226 -13.99 4.80 -29.72
N THR A 227 -14.55 4.54 -28.53
CA THR A 227 -13.77 4.39 -27.29
C THR A 227 -12.94 3.12 -27.36
N PRO A 228 -11.64 3.15 -27.00
CA PRO A 228 -10.83 1.94 -26.95
C PRO A 228 -11.39 0.94 -25.94
N SER A 229 -11.15 -0.35 -26.18
CA SER A 229 -11.48 -1.43 -25.24
C SER A 229 -10.23 -1.87 -24.48
N LEU A 230 -10.40 -2.23 -23.20
CA LEU A 230 -9.40 -2.93 -22.40
C LEU A 230 -9.55 -4.45 -22.46
N GLN A 231 -10.58 -4.95 -23.13
CA GLN A 231 -10.82 -6.39 -23.31
C GLN A 231 -9.64 -7.04 -24.03
N ASP A 232 -9.25 -8.22 -23.56
CA ASP A 232 -8.14 -9.01 -24.08
C ASP A 232 -6.77 -8.30 -23.98
N LEU A 233 -6.66 -7.26 -23.13
CA LEU A 233 -5.40 -6.61 -22.79
C LEU A 233 -4.89 -7.02 -21.41
N SER A 234 -3.58 -6.92 -21.26
CA SER A 234 -2.85 -7.23 -20.05
C SER A 234 -2.38 -5.96 -19.34
N LEU A 235 -2.12 -6.07 -18.05
CA LEU A 235 -1.58 -4.97 -17.23
C LEU A 235 -0.15 -5.28 -16.80
N SER A 236 0.71 -4.28 -16.76
CA SER A 236 2.03 -4.35 -16.16
C SER A 236 2.25 -3.18 -15.21
N LEU A 237 2.83 -3.45 -14.06
CA LEU A 237 3.24 -2.44 -13.09
C LEU A 237 4.77 -2.37 -13.07
N LEU A 238 5.32 -1.24 -13.52
CA LEU A 238 6.76 -1.00 -13.57
C LEU A 238 7.24 -0.38 -12.26
N TYR A 239 8.18 -1.05 -11.60
CA TYR A 239 8.82 -0.60 -10.37
C TYR A 239 10.29 -0.29 -10.58
N ALA A 240 10.78 0.71 -9.84
CA ALA A 240 12.20 0.92 -9.60
C ALA A 240 12.56 0.60 -8.16
N THR A 241 13.70 -0.09 -7.98
CA THR A 241 14.26 -0.38 -6.66
C THR A 241 15.49 0.47 -6.40
N SER A 242 15.43 1.37 -5.43
CA SER A 242 16.61 2.09 -4.96
C SER A 242 17.35 1.23 -3.94
N THR A 243 18.62 0.87 -4.22
CA THR A 243 19.44 0.07 -3.30
C THR A 243 20.71 0.82 -2.93
N VAL A 244 20.97 0.99 -1.64
CA VAL A 244 22.18 1.64 -1.13
C VAL A 244 22.81 0.76 -0.06
N ALA A 245 24.11 0.55 -0.14
CA ALA A 245 24.90 -0.14 0.87
C ALA A 245 26.28 0.51 1.01
N SER A 246 26.90 0.37 2.18
CA SER A 246 28.27 0.83 2.44
C SER A 246 29.36 0.02 1.72
N ARG A 247 28.99 -1.09 1.08
CA ARG A 247 29.90 -2.01 0.37
C ARG A 247 29.29 -2.50 -0.93
N GLN A 248 29.99 -3.42 -1.60
CA GLN A 248 29.57 -3.96 -2.90
C GLN A 248 28.19 -4.59 -2.81
N LEU A 249 27.30 -4.11 -3.69
CA LEU A 249 25.94 -4.59 -3.84
C LEU A 249 25.76 -5.22 -5.22
N THR A 250 25.18 -6.42 -5.23
CA THR A 250 24.85 -7.16 -6.45
C THR A 250 23.39 -7.58 -6.38
N ILE A 251 22.65 -7.37 -7.46
CA ILE A 251 21.31 -7.94 -7.63
C ILE A 251 21.45 -9.27 -8.38
N VAL A 252 20.69 -10.27 -7.97
CA VAL A 252 20.62 -11.59 -8.60
C VAL A 252 19.18 -11.91 -8.94
N THR A 253 18.91 -12.28 -10.19
CA THR A 253 17.59 -12.68 -10.69
C THR A 253 17.73 -14.00 -11.44
N GLY A 254 16.85 -14.98 -11.16
CA GLY A 254 16.93 -16.28 -11.85
C GLY A 254 18.26 -17.02 -11.65
N GLY A 255 19.01 -16.72 -10.58
CA GLY A 255 20.30 -17.34 -10.26
C GLY A 255 21.52 -16.63 -10.86
N SER A 256 21.34 -15.57 -11.66
CA SER A 256 22.44 -14.83 -12.31
C SER A 256 22.50 -13.37 -11.84
N PRO A 257 23.70 -12.76 -11.76
CA PRO A 257 23.82 -11.32 -11.53
C PRO A 257 23.03 -10.52 -12.56
N TYR A 258 22.39 -9.45 -12.11
CA TYR A 258 21.53 -8.61 -12.92
C TYR A 258 21.80 -7.13 -12.64
N ASP A 259 21.77 -6.32 -13.69
CA ASP A 259 21.84 -4.87 -13.60
C ASP A 259 21.04 -4.28 -14.76
N SER A 260 19.92 -3.61 -14.46
CA SER A 260 19.05 -2.99 -15.47
C SER A 260 19.78 -2.02 -16.40
N GLN A 261 20.89 -1.41 -15.98
CA GLN A 261 21.63 -0.45 -16.77
C GLN A 261 22.49 -1.10 -17.86
N SER A 262 22.85 -2.37 -17.70
CA SER A 262 23.77 -3.08 -18.61
C SER A 262 23.21 -4.37 -19.17
N SER A 263 22.17 -4.94 -18.55
CA SER A 263 21.51 -6.14 -19.05
C SER A 263 20.81 -5.82 -20.37
N PRO A 264 21.04 -6.57 -21.45
CA PRO A 264 20.47 -6.26 -22.76
C PRO A 264 19.03 -6.75 -22.92
N VAL A 265 18.62 -7.76 -22.15
CA VAL A 265 17.34 -8.47 -22.33
C VAL A 265 16.63 -8.60 -20.99
N ALA A 266 15.31 -8.55 -21.03
CA ALA A 266 14.47 -8.83 -19.88
C ALA A 266 14.52 -10.31 -19.49
N SER A 267 14.39 -10.61 -18.21
CA SER A 267 14.43 -12.00 -17.71
C SER A 267 13.33 -12.26 -16.70
N THR A 268 12.63 -13.38 -16.87
CA THR A 268 11.61 -13.80 -15.91
C THR A 268 12.27 -14.35 -14.65
N PHE A 269 11.63 -14.13 -13.51
CA PHE A 269 12.13 -14.63 -12.24
C PHE A 269 10.99 -14.96 -11.26
N THR A 270 11.28 -15.83 -10.28
CA THR A 270 10.37 -16.15 -9.17
C THR A 270 10.80 -15.51 -7.85
N ALA A 271 12.09 -15.18 -7.74
CA ALA A 271 12.66 -14.35 -6.70
C ALA A 271 13.79 -13.49 -7.27
N ALA A 272 13.94 -12.30 -6.70
CA ALA A 272 15.09 -11.44 -6.92
C ALA A 272 15.79 -11.20 -5.58
N GLN A 273 17.11 -11.16 -5.59
CA GLN A 273 17.93 -11.10 -4.38
C GLN A 273 18.86 -9.90 -4.45
N VAL A 274 18.98 -9.18 -3.34
CA VAL A 274 20.01 -8.17 -3.14
C VAL A 274 21.05 -8.75 -2.21
N ASN A 275 22.26 -8.91 -2.73
CA ASN A 275 23.41 -9.41 -2.00
C ASN A 275 24.35 -8.27 -1.64
N VAL A 276 24.81 -8.24 -0.40
CA VAL A 276 25.85 -7.31 0.08
C VAL A 276 27.03 -8.14 0.56
N ASP A 277 28.21 -7.91 -0.02
CA ASP A 277 29.39 -8.76 0.18
C ASP A 277 29.09 -10.25 -0.10
N ASN A 278 28.35 -10.55 -1.17
CA ASN A 278 27.93 -11.91 -1.56
C ASN A 278 27.05 -12.64 -0.54
N ILE A 279 26.46 -11.92 0.43
CA ILE A 279 25.52 -12.49 1.39
C ILE A 279 24.13 -11.86 1.17
N LEU A 280 23.11 -12.72 1.17
CA LEU A 280 21.72 -12.32 0.99
C LEU A 280 21.31 -11.31 2.06
N ALA A 281 20.97 -10.10 1.62
CA ALA A 281 20.53 -9.01 2.47
C ALA A 281 19.03 -8.74 2.32
N TYR A 282 18.49 -8.87 1.11
CA TYR A 282 17.09 -8.63 0.80
C TYR A 282 16.60 -9.59 -0.28
N GLU A 283 15.33 -9.96 -0.22
CA GLU A 283 14.70 -10.85 -1.19
C GLU A 283 13.29 -10.38 -1.54
N PHE A 284 13.01 -10.34 -2.83
CA PHE A 284 11.69 -10.17 -3.40
C PHE A 284 11.11 -11.57 -3.61
N GLN A 285 10.10 -11.93 -2.81
CA GLN A 285 9.44 -13.23 -2.91
C GLN A 285 8.16 -13.07 -3.73
N PHE A 286 8.24 -13.42 -5.01
CA PHE A 286 7.25 -13.10 -6.04
C PHE A 286 6.70 -14.37 -6.68
N LYS A 287 6.18 -15.30 -5.87
CA LYS A 287 5.58 -16.54 -6.39
C LYS A 287 4.09 -16.61 -6.04
N ASP A 288 3.45 -15.48 -6.23
CA ASP A 288 2.08 -15.25 -5.80
C ASP A 288 1.16 -15.12 -7.01
N ASN A 289 -0.08 -15.51 -6.80
CA ASN A 289 -1.15 -15.30 -7.75
C ASN A 289 -1.83 -13.96 -7.47
N TYR A 290 -2.42 -13.35 -8.50
CA TYR A 290 -3.35 -12.25 -8.32
C TYR A 290 -4.78 -12.72 -8.47
N THR A 291 -5.71 -11.97 -7.89
CA THR A 291 -7.14 -12.24 -7.98
C THR A 291 -7.84 -11.14 -8.77
N LEU A 292 -8.61 -11.55 -9.78
CA LEU A 292 -9.53 -10.68 -10.50
C LEU A 292 -10.86 -10.63 -9.76
N GLN A 293 -11.28 -9.43 -9.36
CA GLN A 293 -12.51 -9.18 -8.64
C GLN A 293 -13.68 -9.07 -9.63
N THR A 294 -14.33 -10.20 -9.90
CA THR A 294 -15.59 -10.27 -10.64
C THR A 294 -16.72 -10.69 -9.69
N SER A 295 -17.93 -10.96 -10.21
CA SER A 295 -19.01 -11.56 -9.41
C SER A 295 -18.61 -12.89 -8.76
N SER A 296 -17.69 -13.64 -9.39
CA SER A 296 -17.05 -14.84 -8.85
C SER A 296 -15.54 -14.67 -8.99
N PRO A 297 -14.82 -14.24 -7.93
CA PRO A 297 -13.39 -13.96 -8.00
C PRO A 297 -12.59 -15.12 -8.60
N THR A 298 -11.65 -14.81 -9.50
CA THR A 298 -10.78 -15.81 -10.14
C THR A 298 -9.31 -15.50 -9.88
N THR A 299 -8.50 -16.53 -9.71
CA THR A 299 -7.08 -16.40 -9.35
C THR A 299 -6.21 -16.85 -10.51
N HIS A 300 -5.19 -16.06 -10.82
CA HIS A 300 -4.30 -16.24 -11.98
C HIS A 300 -2.83 -16.04 -11.58
N PRO A 301 -1.87 -16.70 -12.23
CA PRO A 301 -0.45 -16.50 -11.94
C PRO A 301 0.01 -15.13 -12.41
N ALA A 302 0.70 -14.37 -11.54
CA ALA A 302 1.43 -13.17 -11.95
C ALA A 302 2.77 -13.57 -12.61
N VAL A 303 3.26 -12.74 -13.54
CA VAL A 303 4.57 -12.94 -14.18
C VAL A 303 5.49 -11.77 -13.83
N TYR A 304 6.68 -12.08 -13.32
CA TYR A 304 7.64 -11.09 -12.87
C TYR A 304 8.84 -11.04 -13.80
N LEU A 305 9.23 -9.83 -14.18
CA LEU A 305 10.22 -9.61 -15.21
C LEU A 305 11.24 -8.58 -14.78
N ALA A 306 12.51 -8.96 -14.70
CA ALA A 306 13.61 -8.04 -14.49
C ALA A 306 13.83 -7.29 -15.80
N SER A 307 13.70 -5.96 -15.77
CA SER A 307 13.54 -5.14 -16.96
C SER A 307 14.80 -4.32 -17.25
N PRO A 308 15.36 -4.37 -18.47
CA PRO A 308 16.51 -3.55 -18.83
C PRO A 308 16.07 -2.10 -19.02
N VAL A 309 16.98 -1.13 -18.86
CA VAL A 309 16.68 0.29 -19.06
C VAL A 309 16.24 0.59 -20.50
N GLY A 310 16.71 -0.20 -21.48
CA GLY A 310 16.27 -0.11 -22.88
C GLY A 310 14.80 -0.50 -23.10
N SER A 311 14.17 -1.18 -22.13
CA SER A 311 12.73 -1.47 -22.12
C SER A 311 11.89 -0.33 -21.54
N ILE A 312 12.47 0.86 -21.41
CA ILE A 312 11.80 2.10 -21.04
C ILE A 312 12.12 3.17 -22.10
N PRO A 313 11.15 3.98 -22.54
CA PRO A 313 11.43 5.08 -23.47
C PRO A 313 12.40 6.11 -22.88
N THR A 314 13.27 6.71 -23.69
CA THR A 314 14.28 7.71 -23.24
C THR A 314 13.69 8.88 -22.45
N ASN A 315 12.45 9.27 -22.73
CA ASN A 315 11.77 10.39 -22.08
C ASN A 315 10.72 9.96 -21.05
N ALA A 316 10.72 8.71 -20.63
CA ALA A 316 9.64 8.14 -19.83
C ALA A 316 9.48 8.72 -18.43
N LEU A 317 10.53 9.32 -17.89
CA LEU A 317 10.56 9.88 -16.53
C LEU A 317 10.70 11.41 -16.59
N GLN A 318 10.08 12.03 -17.59
CA GLN A 318 10.13 13.47 -17.82
C GLN A 318 8.72 14.07 -17.89
N GLY A 319 8.63 15.37 -17.62
CA GLY A 319 7.41 16.17 -17.79
C GLY A 319 6.53 16.26 -16.55
N GLN A 320 5.49 17.10 -16.66
CA GLN A 320 4.67 17.55 -15.52
C GLN A 320 4.00 16.40 -14.72
N PHE A 321 3.73 15.26 -15.35
CA PHE A 321 3.10 14.11 -14.68
C PHE A 321 4.09 13.31 -13.82
N PHE A 322 5.39 13.42 -14.10
CA PHE A 322 6.47 12.73 -13.37
C PHE A 322 7.23 13.66 -12.42
N ASP A 323 7.10 14.98 -12.56
CA ASP A 323 7.72 15.95 -11.66
C ASP A 323 7.42 15.69 -10.17
N PRO A 324 6.17 15.38 -9.73
CA PRO A 324 5.89 15.07 -8.33
C PRO A 324 6.67 13.85 -7.81
N LEU A 325 6.81 12.81 -8.63
CA LEU A 325 7.61 11.62 -8.33
C LEU A 325 9.08 11.99 -8.10
N LEU A 326 9.66 12.82 -8.98
CA LEU A 326 11.04 13.29 -8.84
C LEU A 326 11.25 14.14 -7.57
N ARG A 327 10.27 14.97 -7.19
CA ARG A 327 10.34 15.77 -5.95
C ARG A 327 10.32 14.90 -4.71
N VAL A 328 9.52 13.84 -4.68
CA VAL A 328 9.54 12.92 -3.54
C VAL A 328 10.84 12.12 -3.53
N GLN A 329 11.38 11.73 -4.67
CA GLN A 329 12.72 11.13 -4.73
C GLN A 329 13.77 12.07 -4.10
N ASP A 330 13.76 13.36 -4.44
CA ASP A 330 14.69 14.33 -3.85
C ASP A 330 14.46 14.50 -2.34
N PHE A 331 13.21 14.49 -1.88
CA PHE A 331 12.87 14.49 -0.46
C PHE A 331 13.42 13.25 0.27
N VAL A 332 13.14 12.04 -0.24
CA VAL A 332 13.67 10.78 0.32
C VAL A 332 15.18 10.83 0.38
N ARG A 333 15.85 11.34 -0.66
CA ARG A 333 17.30 11.50 -0.71
C ARG A 333 17.81 12.39 0.42
N GLY A 334 17.14 13.51 0.66
CA GLY A 334 17.46 14.44 1.75
C GLY A 334 17.31 13.81 3.13
N GLU A 335 16.31 12.93 3.31
CA GLU A 335 15.99 12.25 4.57
C GLU A 335 16.79 10.94 4.79
N LEU A 336 17.60 10.48 3.83
CA LEU A 336 18.42 9.27 3.99
C LEU A 336 19.33 9.26 5.23
N PRO A 337 19.95 10.38 5.66
CA PRO A 337 20.72 10.43 6.90
C PRO A 337 19.86 10.05 8.12
N ASP A 338 18.61 10.49 8.16
CA ASP A 338 17.73 10.28 9.31
C ASP A 338 17.02 8.91 9.22
N ILE A 339 16.50 8.56 8.05
CA ILE A 339 15.80 7.29 7.80
C ILE A 339 16.78 6.12 7.83
N ALA A 340 17.94 6.27 7.19
CA ALA A 340 18.85 5.17 6.94
C ALA A 340 20.24 5.34 7.57
N GLY A 341 20.61 6.50 8.11
CA GLY A 341 22.01 6.72 8.53
C GLY A 341 22.98 6.69 7.35
N LEU A 342 22.48 6.95 6.14
CA LEU A 342 23.24 6.94 4.89
C LEU A 342 23.41 8.37 4.38
N PRO A 343 24.50 8.70 3.66
CA PRO A 343 24.69 10.04 3.13
C PRO A 343 23.55 10.46 2.19
N SER A 344 23.15 11.73 2.24
CA SER A 344 22.20 12.31 1.26
C SER A 344 22.76 12.35 -0.17
N THR A 345 24.06 12.09 -0.35
CA THR A 345 24.68 11.90 -1.67
C THR A 345 24.45 10.51 -2.25
N SER A 346 23.79 9.59 -1.52
CA SER A 346 23.49 8.25 -2.01
C SER A 346 22.56 8.30 -3.22
N ASN A 347 22.90 7.53 -4.25
CA ASN A 347 22.13 7.53 -5.48
C ASN A 347 20.87 6.67 -5.35
N ILE A 348 19.71 7.33 -5.27
CA ILE A 348 18.38 6.71 -5.36
C ILE A 348 17.65 7.07 -6.65
N ASN A 349 18.37 7.61 -7.65
CA ASN A 349 17.80 8.04 -8.91
C ASN A 349 17.20 6.86 -9.68
N TYR A 350 15.90 6.93 -9.98
CA TYR A 350 15.19 5.91 -10.75
C TYR A 350 15.78 5.69 -12.14
N THR A 351 16.37 6.71 -12.78
CA THR A 351 17.00 6.55 -14.10
C THR A 351 18.33 5.78 -14.03
N ALA A 352 18.92 5.66 -12.85
CA ALA A 352 20.20 4.98 -12.61
C ALA A 352 20.05 3.74 -11.70
N THR A 353 18.83 3.27 -11.48
CA THR A 353 18.60 2.07 -10.67
C THR A 353 19.17 0.84 -11.36
N LYS A 354 19.76 -0.06 -10.57
CA LYS A 354 20.23 -1.36 -11.01
C LYS A 354 19.14 -2.41 -11.09
N PHE A 355 17.94 -2.14 -10.54
CA PHE A 355 16.84 -3.09 -10.57
C PHE A 355 15.50 -2.39 -10.86
N LEU A 356 15.14 -2.44 -12.13
CA LEU A 356 13.80 -2.24 -12.64
C LEU A 356 13.13 -3.60 -12.75
N TYR A 357 11.87 -3.70 -12.35
CA TYR A 357 11.12 -4.91 -12.56
C TYR A 357 9.65 -4.60 -12.85
N ARG A 358 9.01 -5.52 -13.55
CA ARG A 358 7.59 -5.50 -13.87
C ARG A 358 6.87 -6.61 -13.16
N MET A 359 5.68 -6.30 -12.63
CA MET A 359 4.68 -7.29 -12.25
C MET A 359 3.60 -7.30 -13.33
N ASN A 360 3.42 -8.41 -14.03
CA ASN A 360 2.51 -8.53 -15.17
C ASN A 360 1.28 -9.38 -14.80
N TYR A 361 0.13 -8.96 -15.32
CA TYR A 361 -1.21 -9.54 -15.13
C TYR A 361 -1.80 -9.90 -16.50
N PRO A 362 -1.51 -11.11 -17.01
CA PRO A 362 -1.82 -11.45 -18.41
C PRO A 362 -3.30 -11.56 -18.76
N THR A 363 -4.18 -11.73 -17.77
CA THR A 363 -5.62 -11.96 -17.98
C THR A 363 -6.47 -10.79 -17.50
N TRP A 364 -5.85 -9.64 -17.23
CA TRP A 364 -6.47 -8.48 -16.56
C TRP A 364 -7.76 -7.97 -17.21
N SER A 365 -7.74 -7.69 -18.50
CA SER A 365 -8.90 -7.22 -19.28
C SER A 365 -9.68 -6.04 -18.65
N GLY A 366 -9.01 -5.11 -17.97
CA GLY A 366 -9.65 -3.96 -17.32
C GLY A 366 -10.35 -4.26 -15.98
N THR A 367 -10.26 -5.49 -15.48
CA THR A 367 -10.94 -5.94 -14.25
C THR A 367 -10.17 -5.51 -13.00
N ALA A 368 -10.86 -5.28 -11.88
CA ALA A 368 -10.20 -4.98 -10.63
C ALA A 368 -9.23 -6.11 -10.18
N ILE A 369 -8.03 -5.75 -9.74
CA ILE A 369 -6.97 -6.68 -9.30
C ILE A 369 -6.75 -6.55 -7.80
N LEU A 370 -6.54 -7.68 -7.14
CA LEU A 370 -5.91 -7.80 -5.82
C LEU A 370 -4.63 -8.63 -5.95
N HIS A 371 -3.53 -8.14 -5.38
CA HIS A 371 -2.25 -8.88 -5.36
C HIS A 371 -1.45 -8.50 -4.10
N ASP A 372 -0.72 -9.46 -3.52
CA ASP A 372 -0.12 -9.35 -2.19
C ASP A 372 1.34 -9.83 -2.09
N PRO A 373 2.27 -9.30 -2.91
CA PRO A 373 3.68 -9.67 -2.88
C PRO A 373 4.34 -9.48 -1.51
N THR A 374 5.42 -10.24 -1.26
CA THR A 374 6.17 -10.19 -0.01
C THR A 374 7.63 -9.81 -0.23
N TYR A 375 8.11 -8.86 0.57
CA TYR A 375 9.53 -8.55 0.67
C TYR A 375 10.12 -9.05 1.99
N VAL A 376 11.34 -9.58 1.92
CA VAL A 376 12.04 -10.14 3.07
C VAL A 376 13.42 -9.52 3.23
N ALA A 377 13.69 -8.90 4.37
CA ALA A 377 15.03 -8.45 4.72
C ALA A 377 15.69 -9.44 5.68
N TYR A 378 16.98 -9.69 5.48
CA TYR A 378 17.80 -10.56 6.31
C TYR A 378 18.68 -9.69 7.22
N LEU A 379 18.48 -9.81 8.52
CA LEU A 379 19.12 -8.98 9.52
C LEU A 379 20.45 -9.59 10.00
N GLY A 380 21.40 -8.70 10.30
CA GLY A 380 22.62 -8.99 11.06
C GLY A 380 22.36 -9.64 12.41
N LYS A 381 23.40 -10.28 12.95
CA LYS A 381 23.44 -10.61 14.39
C LYS A 381 23.51 -9.31 15.20
N GLY A 382 22.37 -8.65 15.35
CA GLY A 382 22.09 -7.62 16.34
C GLY A 382 20.99 -8.16 17.23
N THR A 383 21.09 -7.94 18.55
CA THR A 383 20.22 -8.53 19.57
C THR A 383 18.74 -8.40 19.22
N ALA A 384 18.11 -9.49 18.78
CA ALA A 384 16.67 -9.67 18.84
C ALA A 384 16.28 -9.81 20.32
N SER A 385 16.38 -8.71 21.07
CA SER A 385 15.75 -8.62 22.38
C SER A 385 14.28 -8.31 22.14
N MET A 386 13.50 -9.35 21.84
CA MET A 386 12.12 -9.33 22.27
C MET A 386 12.13 -9.48 23.79
N ASN A 387 12.44 -8.40 24.51
CA ASN A 387 11.92 -8.30 25.86
C ASN A 387 10.40 -8.20 25.69
N PRO A 388 9.60 -9.16 26.19
CA PRO A 388 8.16 -8.97 26.24
C PRO A 388 7.95 -7.68 27.00
N ILE A 389 7.40 -6.66 26.33
CA ILE A 389 6.97 -5.44 26.99
C ILE A 389 5.99 -5.92 28.06
N PRO A 390 6.25 -5.68 29.36
CA PRO A 390 5.27 -6.01 30.38
C PRO A 390 4.02 -5.23 30.02
N VAL A 391 2.98 -5.96 29.60
CA VAL A 391 1.68 -5.35 29.34
C VAL A 391 1.32 -4.63 30.63
N PRO A 392 1.16 -3.29 30.61
CA PRO A 392 0.83 -2.55 31.81
C PRO A 392 -0.40 -3.20 32.43
N SER A 393 -0.30 -3.64 33.68
CA SER A 393 -1.34 -4.43 34.35
C SER A 393 -2.71 -3.75 34.31
N TRP A 394 -2.76 -2.43 34.16
CA TRP A 394 -3.98 -1.66 33.94
C TRP A 394 -4.76 -2.06 32.68
N ILE A 395 -4.12 -2.46 31.57
CA ILE A 395 -4.82 -2.91 30.35
C ILE A 395 -5.58 -4.21 30.63
N LEU A 396 -4.96 -5.14 31.36
CA LEU A 396 -5.59 -6.38 31.81
C LEU A 396 -6.75 -6.08 32.77
N TYR A 397 -6.58 -5.13 33.69
CA TYR A 397 -7.64 -4.71 34.60
C TYR A 397 -8.82 -4.07 33.86
N THR A 398 -8.60 -3.22 32.85
CA THR A 398 -9.70 -2.66 32.04
C THR A 398 -10.45 -3.71 31.23
N ALA A 399 -9.76 -4.73 30.69
CA ALA A 399 -10.41 -5.81 29.95
C ALA A 399 -11.24 -6.72 30.87
N VAL A 400 -10.72 -7.03 32.06
CA VAL A 400 -11.46 -7.80 33.08
C VAL A 400 -12.64 -6.99 33.62
N PHE A 401 -12.47 -5.68 33.82
CA PHE A 401 -13.54 -4.83 34.33
C PHE A 401 -14.65 -4.60 33.31
N THR A 402 -14.31 -4.37 32.03
CA THR A 402 -15.31 -4.24 30.95
C THR A 402 -16.01 -5.56 30.65
N GLY A 403 -15.29 -6.69 30.65
CA GLY A 403 -15.88 -8.03 30.54
C GLY A 403 -16.80 -8.37 31.71
N GLY A 404 -16.39 -8.05 32.95
CA GLY A 404 -17.20 -8.24 34.15
C GLY A 404 -18.46 -7.37 34.17
N LEU A 405 -18.35 -6.12 33.73
CA LEU A 405 -19.49 -5.20 33.65
C LEU A 405 -20.50 -5.63 32.57
N ALA A 406 -20.02 -6.10 31.41
CA ALA A 406 -20.86 -6.65 30.35
C ALA A 406 -21.63 -7.91 30.82
N LEU A 407 -20.96 -8.80 31.57
CA LEU A 407 -21.58 -9.97 32.19
C LEU A 407 -22.65 -9.58 33.22
N LEU A 408 -22.39 -8.59 34.07
CA LEU A 408 -23.35 -8.08 35.05
C LEU A 408 -24.59 -7.45 34.39
N VAL A 409 -24.41 -6.72 33.29
CA VAL A 409 -25.52 -6.14 32.51
C VAL A 409 -26.33 -7.25 31.84
N ALA A 410 -25.68 -8.25 31.24
CA ALA A 410 -26.34 -9.40 30.63
C ALA A 410 -27.15 -10.22 31.66
N PHE A 411 -26.58 -10.48 32.84
CA PHE A 411 -27.25 -11.23 33.92
C PHE A 411 -28.48 -10.49 34.46
N ASN A 412 -28.39 -9.18 34.63
CA ASN A 412 -29.51 -8.36 35.08
C ASN A 412 -30.58 -8.18 33.99
N GLY A 413 -30.20 -8.16 32.72
CA GLY A 413 -31.13 -8.18 31.58
C GLY A 413 -31.93 -9.47 31.51
N LEU A 414 -31.26 -10.62 31.66
CA LEU A 414 -31.91 -11.95 31.68
C LEU A 414 -32.85 -12.15 32.88
N ARG A 415 -32.54 -11.56 34.03
CA ARG A 415 -33.43 -11.59 35.21
C ARG A 415 -34.73 -10.80 35.00
N ARG A 416 -34.72 -9.72 34.22
CA ARG A 416 -35.93 -8.94 33.90
C ARG A 416 -36.80 -9.60 32.83
N ALA A 417 -36.22 -10.39 31.94
CA ALA A 417 -36.96 -11.14 30.91
C ALA A 417 -37.74 -12.33 31.48
N ARG A 418 -37.39 -12.84 32.67
CA ARG A 418 -38.18 -13.83 33.42
C ARG A 418 -39.18 -13.16 34.36
N LYS A 419 -40.14 -12.43 33.79
CA LYS A 419 -41.41 -12.15 34.50
C LYS A 419 -42.43 -13.18 33.97
N PRO A 420 -43.02 -14.03 34.83
CA PRO A 420 -43.97 -15.03 34.37
C PRO A 420 -45.21 -14.34 33.82
N SER A 421 -45.52 -14.57 32.54
CA SER A 421 -46.86 -14.35 32.00
C SER A 421 -47.82 -15.31 32.70
N GLY A 422 -48.73 -14.77 33.51
CA GLY A 422 -49.81 -15.52 34.14
C GLY A 422 -50.79 -16.08 33.10
N PRO A 423 -51.60 -17.08 33.47
CA PRO A 423 -52.51 -17.75 32.56
C PRO A 423 -53.60 -16.79 32.07
N THR A 424 -53.84 -16.79 30.76
CA THR A 424 -55.05 -16.21 30.15
C THR A 424 -56.22 -17.14 30.44
N ASP A 425 -57.10 -16.75 31.36
CA ASP A 425 -58.39 -17.38 31.59
C ASP A 425 -59.35 -17.15 30.42
N GLY A 426 -60.07 -18.20 30.06
CA GLY A 426 -61.08 -18.25 29.00
C GLY A 426 -62.40 -17.58 29.38
N PRO A 427 -63.38 -17.54 28.45
CA PRO A 427 -64.56 -16.70 28.54
C PRO A 427 -65.60 -17.21 29.54
N GLU A 428 -66.07 -16.31 30.39
CA GLU A 428 -67.24 -16.46 31.25
C GLU A 428 -68.54 -16.52 30.44
N SER A 429 -69.44 -17.37 30.91
CA SER A 429 -70.81 -17.57 30.44
C SER A 429 -71.71 -16.46 30.99
N ILE A 430 -72.68 -15.99 30.18
CA ILE A 430 -73.74 -15.08 30.63
C ILE A 430 -75.10 -15.78 30.54
N GLU A 431 -75.85 -15.57 31.62
CA GLU A 431 -77.11 -16.16 32.06
C GLU A 431 -78.31 -16.00 31.13
N ILE A 432 -79.20 -16.97 31.31
CA ILE A 432 -80.61 -17.02 30.92
C ILE A 432 -81.40 -16.03 31.79
N VAL A 433 -82.17 -15.14 31.16
CA VAL A 433 -83.24 -14.38 31.83
C VAL A 433 -84.58 -14.97 31.42
N SER A 434 -85.36 -15.43 32.39
CA SER A 434 -86.77 -15.75 32.26
C SER A 434 -87.60 -14.86 33.19
N THR A 435 -88.42 -14.00 32.60
CA THR A 435 -89.78 -13.62 33.03
C THR A 435 -90.48 -12.96 31.85
#